data_AF-A0A955LKZ7-F1
#
_entry.id   AF-A0A955LKZ7-F1
#
_cell.length_a   1.000
_cell.length_b   1.000
_cell.length_c   1.000
_cell.angle_alpha   90.00
_cell.angle_beta   90.00
_cell.angle_gamma   90.00
#
_symmetry.space_group_name_H-M   'P 1'
#
loop_
_entity.id
_entity.type
_entity.pdbx_description
1 polymer ?
#
loop_
_entity_poly.entity_id
_entity_poly.type
_entity_poly.pdbx_seq_one_letter_code
_entity_poly.pdbx_strand_id
1 'polypeptide(L)'
;MTDLIRLSLPTKFTVFLDKISDETKTVIKGVYDSSQIQELANHTENNPWHDYENCLEHVEHVFANIQELLRLDFVKDASIQSSYKRYLSQLIDPEGTFSRLELLLIACSLHDISKGQVRPETDQIAPGDYYLITNDDGTTRGSGHEHASSLIVPELLYDSGLTNKELQHVVNLVDMHDTFSKGFYTENLSSLDSPDPESDARRCVKEAPEYALELMLHIIADEYGAAVTQDYRQYLLNEVVARYDLTHHE
;
A
#
# COMPACT_ATOMS: atom_id res chain seq x y z
N MET A 1 -16.90 -7.72 4.22
CA MET A 1 -16.14 -8.57 3.29
C MET A 1 -16.92 -8.64 1.98
N THR A 2 -16.46 -7.95 0.93
CA THR A 2 -17.10 -7.99 -0.39
C THR A 2 -17.07 -9.41 -0.96
N ASP A 3 -17.98 -9.75 -1.87
CA ASP A 3 -18.00 -11.05 -2.54
C ASP A 3 -16.69 -11.37 -3.28
N LEU A 4 -15.90 -10.34 -3.58
CA LEU A 4 -14.56 -10.43 -4.17
C LEU A 4 -13.52 -11.06 -3.24
N ILE A 5 -13.47 -10.67 -1.96
CA ILE A 5 -12.49 -11.20 -0.98
C ILE A 5 -12.69 -12.70 -0.72
N ARG A 6 -13.95 -13.17 -0.73
CA ARG A 6 -14.26 -14.60 -0.60
C ARG A 6 -13.86 -15.44 -1.82
N LEU A 7 -13.75 -14.80 -2.99
CA LEU A 7 -13.38 -15.46 -4.26
C LEU A 7 -11.90 -15.27 -4.61
N SER A 8 -11.18 -14.42 -3.87
CA SER A 8 -9.80 -14.03 -4.12
C SER A 8 -8.82 -14.50 -3.03
N LEU A 9 -9.12 -15.59 -2.33
CA LEU A 9 -8.07 -16.45 -1.77
C LEU A 9 -7.72 -17.49 -2.84
N PRO A 10 -7.02 -17.14 -3.93
CA PRO A 10 -6.64 -18.16 -4.87
C PRO A 10 -5.57 -19.00 -4.20
N THR A 11 -5.61 -20.31 -4.45
CA THR A 11 -4.42 -21.17 -4.27
C THR A 11 -3.27 -20.79 -5.25
N LYS A 12 -3.42 -19.69 -6.02
CA LYS A 12 -2.49 -19.16 -7.03
C LYS A 12 -2.64 -17.64 -7.23
N PHE A 13 -1.61 -16.87 -6.88
CA PHE A 13 -1.45 -15.45 -7.21
C PHE A 13 -2.01 -15.07 -8.61
N THR A 14 -2.84 -14.03 -8.69
CA THR A 14 -3.47 -13.58 -9.95
C THR A 14 -3.55 -12.07 -10.04
N VAL A 15 -3.05 -11.51 -11.15
CA VAL A 15 -3.29 -10.12 -11.56
C VAL A 15 -4.52 -10.10 -12.47
N PHE A 16 -5.56 -9.36 -12.09
CA PHE A 16 -6.86 -9.34 -12.79
C PHE A 16 -7.20 -7.99 -13.44
N LEU A 17 -6.28 -7.02 -13.40
CA LEU A 17 -6.41 -5.79 -14.18
C LEU A 17 -6.11 -6.07 -15.67
N ASP A 18 -7.06 -5.75 -16.54
CA ASP A 18 -7.01 -6.07 -17.98
C ASP A 18 -5.83 -5.43 -18.74
N LYS A 19 -5.23 -4.37 -18.18
CA LYS A 19 -4.22 -3.52 -18.85
C LYS A 19 -2.94 -3.38 -18.02
N ILE A 20 -2.38 -4.50 -17.59
CA ILE A 20 -1.06 -4.57 -16.96
C ILE A 20 -0.09 -5.25 -17.92
N SER A 21 1.12 -4.67 -18.06
CA SER A 21 2.18 -5.22 -18.89
C SER A 21 2.60 -6.63 -18.42
N ASP A 22 3.16 -7.43 -19.33
CA ASP A 22 3.65 -8.77 -18.97
C ASP A 22 4.93 -8.67 -18.11
N GLU A 23 5.69 -7.59 -18.29
CA GLU A 23 6.82 -7.18 -17.47
C GLU A 23 6.39 -6.98 -16.02
N THR A 24 5.34 -6.18 -15.76
CA THR A 24 4.83 -5.99 -14.39
C THR A 24 4.34 -7.29 -13.77
N LYS A 25 3.62 -8.13 -14.53
CA LYS A 25 3.19 -9.45 -14.02
C LYS A 25 4.38 -10.32 -13.64
N THR A 26 5.45 -10.27 -14.44
CA THR A 26 6.69 -11.02 -14.19
C THR A 26 7.39 -10.52 -12.93
N VAL A 27 7.52 -9.20 -12.76
CA VAL A 27 8.11 -8.59 -11.55
C VAL A 27 7.32 -8.97 -10.31
N ILE A 28 6.01 -8.76 -10.30
CA ILE A 28 5.19 -9.04 -9.12
C ILE A 28 5.20 -10.54 -8.79
N LYS A 29 5.13 -11.41 -9.81
CA LYS A 29 5.28 -12.86 -9.58
C LYS A 29 6.64 -13.17 -8.96
N GLY A 30 7.72 -12.57 -9.45
CA GLY A 30 9.07 -12.75 -8.89
C GLY A 30 9.16 -12.29 -7.44
N VAL A 31 8.50 -11.18 -7.09
CA VAL A 31 8.38 -10.69 -5.71
C VAL A 31 7.68 -11.74 -4.83
N TYR A 32 6.50 -12.22 -5.21
CA TYR A 32 5.79 -13.23 -4.42
C TYR A 32 6.53 -14.57 -4.34
N ASP A 33 7.26 -14.97 -5.38
CA ASP A 33 8.09 -16.19 -5.35
C ASP A 33 9.36 -16.02 -4.49
N SER A 34 9.74 -14.80 -4.10
CA SER A 34 10.98 -14.53 -3.36
C SER A 34 10.93 -15.10 -1.95
N SER A 35 12.08 -15.59 -1.46
CA SER A 35 12.20 -16.10 -0.09
C SER A 35 11.82 -15.06 0.96
N GLN A 36 12.13 -13.78 0.72
CA GLN A 36 11.87 -12.69 1.66
C GLN A 36 10.37 -12.44 1.84
N ILE A 37 9.57 -12.48 0.76
CA ILE A 37 8.10 -12.39 0.85
C ILE A 37 7.52 -13.67 1.46
N GLN A 38 8.01 -14.84 1.05
CA GLN A 38 7.51 -16.12 1.57
C GLN A 38 7.75 -16.28 3.08
N GLU A 39 8.74 -15.60 3.66
CA GLU A 39 8.98 -15.60 5.10
C GLU A 39 7.79 -15.01 5.88
N LEU A 40 7.02 -14.07 5.29
CA LEU A 40 5.83 -13.49 5.93
C LEU A 40 4.78 -14.55 6.31
N ALA A 41 4.77 -15.71 5.64
CA ALA A 41 3.86 -16.81 5.97
C ALA A 41 4.08 -17.37 7.39
N ASN A 42 5.27 -17.16 7.98
CA ASN A 42 5.61 -17.59 9.33
C ASN A 42 5.18 -16.59 10.42
N HIS A 43 4.61 -15.45 10.03
CA HIS A 43 4.27 -14.36 10.94
C HIS A 43 2.76 -14.12 10.98
N THR A 44 2.25 -13.79 12.17
CA THR A 44 0.83 -13.53 12.41
C THR A 44 0.69 -12.30 13.27
N GLU A 45 -0.13 -11.36 12.84
CA GLU A 45 -0.42 -10.12 13.55
C GLU A 45 -1.67 -10.26 14.42
N ASN A 46 -1.59 -9.67 15.61
CA ASN A 46 -2.68 -9.63 16.55
C ASN A 46 -2.64 -8.29 17.29
N ASN A 47 -3.35 -7.30 16.75
CA ASN A 47 -3.36 -5.94 17.24
C ASN A 47 -4.71 -5.26 16.88
N PRO A 48 -4.96 -3.99 17.23
CA PRO A 48 -6.26 -3.36 16.96
C PRO A 48 -6.68 -3.33 15.47
N TRP A 49 -5.73 -3.48 14.54
CA TRP A 49 -5.97 -3.47 13.10
C TRP A 49 -6.13 -4.89 12.53
N HIS A 50 -5.43 -5.87 13.10
CA HIS A 50 -5.37 -7.26 12.63
C HIS A 50 -5.77 -8.25 13.74
N ASP A 51 -6.76 -9.11 13.49
CA ASP A 51 -7.23 -10.14 14.45
C ASP A 51 -6.70 -11.53 14.04
N TYR A 52 -5.52 -11.89 14.54
CA TYR A 52 -4.80 -13.12 14.17
C TYR A 52 -4.63 -13.30 12.65
N GLU A 53 -4.27 -12.22 11.94
CA GLU A 53 -4.08 -12.22 10.49
C GLU A 53 -2.66 -12.65 10.11
N ASN A 54 -2.50 -13.57 9.16
CA ASN A 54 -1.19 -13.93 8.64
C ASN A 54 -0.61 -12.80 7.78
N CYS A 55 0.68 -12.48 7.94
CA CYS A 55 1.29 -11.35 7.22
C CYS A 55 1.32 -11.54 5.69
N LEU A 56 1.55 -12.77 5.20
CA LEU A 56 1.51 -13.01 3.75
C LEU A 56 0.09 -12.88 3.21
N GLU A 57 -0.89 -13.48 3.89
CA GLU A 57 -2.31 -13.34 3.52
C GLU A 57 -2.74 -11.87 3.51
N HIS A 58 -2.29 -11.09 4.49
CA HIS A 58 -2.53 -9.65 4.54
C HIS A 58 -2.00 -8.96 3.28
N VAL A 59 -0.72 -9.15 2.94
CA VAL A 59 -0.12 -8.56 1.71
C VAL A 59 -0.88 -8.98 0.44
N GLU A 60 -1.33 -10.24 0.35
CA GLU A 60 -2.16 -10.72 -0.75
C GLU A 60 -3.54 -10.03 -0.79
N HIS A 61 -4.18 -9.80 0.36
CA HIS A 61 -5.43 -9.06 0.46
C HIS A 61 -5.25 -7.60 0.04
N VAL A 62 -4.21 -6.92 0.52
CA VAL A 62 -3.89 -5.53 0.11
C VAL A 62 -3.70 -5.47 -1.40
N PHE A 63 -2.96 -6.40 -1.97
CA PHE A 63 -2.73 -6.49 -3.42
C PHE A 63 -4.02 -6.75 -4.22
N ALA A 64 -4.95 -7.55 -3.69
CA ALA A 64 -6.27 -7.73 -4.31
C ALA A 64 -7.12 -6.44 -4.21
N ASN A 65 -7.13 -5.78 -3.04
CA ASN A 65 -7.90 -4.57 -2.81
C ASN A 65 -7.44 -3.41 -3.70
N ILE A 66 -6.13 -3.21 -3.85
CA ILE A 66 -5.60 -2.13 -4.69
C ILE A 66 -5.99 -2.32 -6.17
N GLN A 67 -6.01 -3.56 -6.66
CA GLN A 67 -6.45 -3.85 -8.02
C GLN A 67 -7.92 -3.47 -8.25
N GLU A 68 -8.80 -3.68 -7.25
CA GLU A 68 -10.19 -3.24 -7.32
C GLU A 68 -10.30 -1.71 -7.28
N LEU A 69 -9.56 -1.04 -6.39
CA LEU A 69 -9.54 0.42 -6.30
C LEU A 69 -9.06 1.07 -7.60
N LEU A 70 -8.06 0.49 -8.26
CA LEU A 70 -7.50 0.97 -9.53
C LEU A 70 -8.46 0.87 -10.73
N ARG A 71 -9.60 0.18 -10.60
CA ARG A 71 -10.70 0.28 -11.58
C ARG A 71 -11.40 1.63 -11.54
N LEU A 72 -11.30 2.33 -10.40
CA LEU A 72 -11.86 3.65 -10.14
C LEU A 72 -13.39 3.72 -10.28
N ASP A 73 -14.09 2.58 -10.15
CA ASP A 73 -15.55 2.50 -10.29
C ASP A 73 -16.30 3.26 -9.17
N PHE A 74 -15.61 3.55 -8.07
CA PHE A 74 -16.14 4.37 -6.98
C PHE A 74 -16.16 5.88 -7.32
N VAL A 75 -15.32 6.35 -8.24
CA VAL A 75 -15.29 7.75 -8.71
C VAL A 75 -16.40 7.96 -9.74
N LYS A 76 -17.48 8.64 -9.33
CA LYS A 76 -18.66 8.85 -10.19
C LYS A 76 -18.52 10.02 -11.15
N ASP A 77 -17.67 10.98 -10.82
CA ASP A 77 -17.36 12.09 -11.72
C ASP A 77 -16.40 11.63 -12.83
N ALA A 78 -16.86 11.68 -14.08
CA ALA A 78 -16.08 11.24 -15.23
C ALA A 78 -14.83 12.09 -15.47
N SER A 79 -14.83 13.36 -15.08
CA SER A 79 -13.66 14.25 -15.25
C SER A 79 -12.54 13.89 -14.29
N ILE A 80 -12.87 13.66 -13.01
CA ILE A 80 -11.94 13.19 -11.98
C ILE A 80 -11.41 11.81 -12.34
N GLN A 81 -12.29 10.88 -12.71
CA GLN A 81 -11.88 9.53 -13.10
C GLN A 81 -10.93 9.56 -14.30
N SER A 82 -11.17 10.44 -15.29
CA SER A 82 -10.29 10.62 -16.45
C SER A 82 -8.95 11.23 -16.07
N SER A 83 -8.94 12.15 -15.11
CA SER A 83 -7.73 12.77 -14.57
C SER A 83 -6.84 11.72 -13.87
N TYR A 84 -7.43 10.90 -13.01
CA TYR A 84 -6.74 9.81 -12.33
C TYR A 84 -6.19 8.78 -13.30
N LYS A 85 -6.99 8.35 -14.29
CA LYS A 85 -6.52 7.44 -15.35
C LYS A 85 -5.32 8.01 -16.10
N ARG A 86 -5.35 9.31 -16.42
CA ARG A 86 -4.22 9.97 -17.08
C ARG A 86 -2.99 9.98 -16.20
N TYR A 87 -3.12 10.45 -14.95
CA TYR A 87 -2.03 10.50 -13.98
C TYR A 87 -1.40 9.11 -13.76
N LEU A 88 -2.22 8.10 -13.48
CA LEU A 88 -1.78 6.72 -13.22
C LEU A 88 -1.12 6.07 -14.45
N SER A 89 -1.44 6.51 -15.67
CA SER A 89 -0.81 6.02 -16.91
C SER A 89 0.53 6.67 -17.25
N GLN A 90 0.96 7.69 -16.51
CA GLN A 90 2.22 8.39 -16.78
C GLN A 90 3.42 7.50 -16.46
N LEU A 91 4.51 7.69 -17.19
CA LEU A 91 5.83 7.20 -16.81
C LEU A 91 6.47 8.19 -15.85
N ILE A 92 7.12 7.69 -14.80
CA ILE A 92 7.95 8.51 -13.90
C ILE A 92 9.25 8.92 -14.59
N ASP A 93 9.81 8.03 -15.41
CA ASP A 93 11.02 8.26 -16.18
C ASP A 93 10.73 8.12 -17.67
N PRO A 94 11.10 9.09 -18.53
CA PRO A 94 10.91 8.96 -19.99
C PRO A 94 11.64 7.76 -20.61
N GLU A 95 12.69 7.26 -19.95
CA GLU A 95 13.44 6.06 -20.33
C GLU A 95 12.90 4.78 -19.67
N GLY A 96 11.91 4.93 -18.78
CA GLY A 96 11.29 3.85 -18.03
C GLY A 96 10.27 3.05 -18.84
N THR A 97 9.82 1.96 -18.23
CA THR A 97 8.85 1.02 -18.84
C THR A 97 7.55 0.97 -18.05
N PHE A 98 7.58 1.30 -16.77
CA PHE A 98 6.48 1.08 -15.84
C PHE A 98 5.71 2.39 -15.61
N SER A 99 4.39 2.31 -15.77
CA SER A 99 3.49 3.40 -15.41
C SER A 99 3.39 3.56 -13.89
N ARG A 100 2.96 4.74 -13.41
CA ARG A 100 2.69 4.98 -11.98
C ARG A 100 1.79 3.91 -11.37
N LEU A 101 0.75 3.49 -12.11
CA LEU A 101 -0.14 2.40 -11.70
C LEU A 101 0.62 1.10 -11.43
N GLU A 102 1.52 0.72 -12.33
CA GLU A 102 2.29 -0.51 -12.22
C GLU A 102 3.32 -0.44 -11.08
N LEU A 103 3.94 0.73 -10.89
CA LEU A 103 4.83 0.98 -9.77
C LEU A 103 4.09 0.92 -8.42
N LEU A 104 2.84 1.42 -8.35
CA LEU A 104 1.99 1.29 -7.18
C LEU A 104 1.65 -0.18 -6.88
N LEU A 105 1.32 -0.98 -7.89
CA LEU A 105 1.08 -2.42 -7.70
C LEU A 105 2.32 -3.14 -7.15
N ILE A 106 3.50 -2.82 -7.69
CA ILE A 106 4.77 -3.36 -7.19
C ILE A 106 4.99 -2.93 -5.73
N ALA A 107 4.78 -1.65 -5.40
CA ALA A 107 4.92 -1.15 -4.03
C ALA A 107 3.97 -1.85 -3.05
N CYS A 108 2.68 -2.04 -3.40
CA CYS A 108 1.73 -2.76 -2.57
C CYS A 108 2.13 -4.21 -2.31
N SER A 109 2.79 -4.88 -3.27
CA SER A 109 3.29 -6.25 -3.06
C SER A 109 4.50 -6.36 -2.11
N LEU A 110 5.12 -5.22 -1.76
CA LEU A 110 6.36 -5.14 -0.97
C LEU A 110 6.21 -4.37 0.35
N HIS A 111 5.09 -3.68 0.58
CA HIS A 111 4.95 -2.66 1.64
C HIS A 111 5.35 -3.16 3.03
N ASP A 112 5.03 -4.42 3.32
CA ASP A 112 5.23 -5.07 4.61
C ASP A 112 6.36 -6.10 4.67
N ILE A 113 7.19 -6.19 3.63
CA ILE A 113 8.17 -7.27 3.49
C ILE A 113 9.15 -7.39 4.67
N SER A 114 9.47 -6.28 5.35
CA SER A 114 10.37 -6.30 6.49
C SER A 114 9.80 -7.01 7.71
N LYS A 115 8.47 -7.17 7.85
CA LYS A 115 7.85 -7.81 9.02
C LYS A 115 8.38 -9.24 9.26
N GLY A 116 8.76 -9.93 8.18
CA GLY A 116 9.40 -11.26 8.22
C GLY A 116 10.92 -11.27 8.37
N GLN A 117 11.56 -10.10 8.46
CA GLN A 117 13.02 -9.97 8.54
C GLN A 117 13.50 -9.72 9.96
N VAL A 118 14.75 -10.11 10.24
CA VAL A 118 15.42 -9.89 11.54
C VAL A 118 16.00 -8.47 11.60
N ARG A 119 15.81 -7.79 12.73
CA ARG A 119 16.35 -6.44 12.99
C ARG A 119 17.88 -6.49 13.14
N PRO A 120 18.66 -5.66 12.43
CA PRO A 120 20.12 -5.73 12.47
C PRO A 120 20.79 -5.23 13.76
N GLU A 121 20.11 -4.45 14.61
CA GLU A 121 20.77 -3.73 15.72
C GLU A 121 19.95 -3.74 17.03
N THR A 122 20.13 -4.79 17.80
CA THR A 122 20.20 -4.68 19.27
C THR A 122 21.45 -5.46 19.68
N ASP A 123 22.37 -4.86 20.44
CA ASP A 123 23.58 -5.53 20.98
C ASP A 123 23.27 -6.68 21.98
N GLN A 124 22.03 -7.18 21.95
CA GLN A 124 21.50 -8.31 22.67
C GLN A 124 20.60 -9.11 21.71
N ILE A 125 21.17 -9.59 20.61
CA ILE A 125 20.45 -10.49 19.68
C ILE A 125 20.20 -11.81 20.41
N ALA A 126 19.06 -11.92 21.08
CA ALA A 126 18.39 -13.20 21.22
C ALA A 126 17.92 -13.62 19.83
N PRO A 127 17.97 -14.92 19.46
CA PRO A 127 17.29 -15.40 18.26
C PRO A 127 15.81 -14.98 18.31
N GLY A 128 15.34 -14.18 17.35
CA GLY A 128 13.92 -13.82 17.21
C GLY A 128 13.52 -12.34 17.22
N ASP A 129 14.46 -11.37 17.16
CA ASP A 129 14.08 -9.96 17.04
C ASP A 129 13.69 -9.61 15.58
N TYR A 130 12.49 -10.01 15.18
CA TYR A 130 11.89 -9.62 13.90
C TYR A 130 11.41 -8.16 13.92
N TYR A 131 11.16 -7.56 12.75
CA TYR A 131 10.47 -6.26 12.70
C TYR A 131 9.09 -6.33 13.34
N LEU A 132 8.39 -7.47 13.18
CA LEU A 132 7.20 -7.80 13.93
C LEU A 132 7.55 -8.41 15.29
N ILE A 133 7.24 -7.70 16.38
CA ILE A 133 7.47 -8.14 17.75
C ILE A 133 6.16 -8.67 18.33
N THR A 134 6.17 -9.89 18.88
CA THR A 134 5.04 -10.45 19.64
C THR A 134 5.33 -10.35 21.15
N ASN A 135 4.43 -9.70 21.89
CA ASN A 135 4.54 -9.56 23.34
C ASN A 135 4.07 -10.83 24.06
N ASP A 136 4.36 -10.93 25.36
CA ASP A 136 3.97 -12.07 26.21
C ASP A 136 2.44 -12.31 26.26
N ASP A 137 1.64 -11.26 26.03
CA ASP A 137 0.17 -11.34 25.98
C ASP A 137 -0.38 -11.74 24.61
N GLY A 138 0.50 -12.00 23.64
CA GLY A 138 0.16 -12.38 22.28
C GLY A 138 -0.15 -11.20 21.35
N THR A 139 -0.06 -9.96 21.82
CA THR A 139 -0.22 -8.77 20.96
C THR A 139 1.02 -8.52 20.13
N THR A 140 0.85 -7.97 18.92
CA THR A 140 1.97 -7.68 18.01
C THR A 140 2.17 -6.19 17.75
N ARG A 141 3.40 -5.81 17.39
CA ARG A 141 3.77 -4.46 16.93
C ARG A 141 4.86 -4.50 15.86
N GLY A 142 4.76 -3.62 14.86
CA GLY A 142 5.70 -3.53 13.74
C GLY A 142 6.39 -2.17 13.60
N SER A 143 6.76 -1.47 14.68
CA SER A 143 7.25 -0.09 14.56
C SER A 143 8.48 0.03 13.65
N GLY A 144 8.40 0.92 12.64
CA GLY A 144 9.46 1.23 11.68
C GLY A 144 9.60 0.22 10.54
N HIS A 145 8.61 -0.67 10.37
CA HIS A 145 8.61 -1.66 9.29
C HIS A 145 8.50 -1.02 7.90
N GLU A 146 7.88 0.15 7.79
CA GLU A 146 7.74 0.92 6.54
C GLU A 146 9.12 1.28 5.99
N HIS A 147 9.96 1.85 6.86
CA HIS A 147 11.33 2.21 6.51
C HIS A 147 12.22 0.99 6.27
N ALA A 148 12.07 -0.05 7.08
CA ALA A 148 12.85 -1.27 6.86
C ALA A 148 12.47 -1.97 5.55
N SER A 149 11.20 -1.98 5.18
CA SER A 149 10.73 -2.52 3.90
C SER A 149 11.35 -1.73 2.75
N SER A 150 11.38 -0.39 2.84
CA SER A 150 11.94 0.47 1.80
C SER A 150 13.43 0.24 1.55
N LEU A 151 14.19 -0.18 2.57
CA LEU A 151 15.61 -0.56 2.45
C LEU A 151 15.84 -1.91 1.76
N ILE A 152 14.87 -2.83 1.79
CA ILE A 152 14.96 -4.17 1.18
C ILE A 152 14.59 -4.12 -0.32
N VAL A 153 13.68 -3.21 -0.69
CA VAL A 153 13.14 -3.06 -2.05
C VAL A 153 14.23 -3.00 -3.14
N PRO A 154 15.32 -2.20 -3.01
CA PRO A 154 16.35 -2.12 -4.04
C PRO A 154 17.02 -3.44 -4.40
N GLU A 155 17.26 -4.31 -3.41
CA GLU A 155 17.88 -5.61 -3.63
C GLU A 155 16.92 -6.56 -4.38
N LEU A 156 15.66 -6.60 -3.96
CA LEU A 156 14.66 -7.47 -4.57
C LEU A 156 14.29 -7.09 -5.99
N LEU A 157 14.36 -5.79 -6.30
CA LEU A 157 14.02 -5.27 -7.63
C LEU A 157 15.26 -5.03 -8.50
N TYR A 158 16.45 -5.45 -8.10
CA TYR A 158 17.69 -5.16 -8.82
C TYR A 158 17.65 -5.57 -10.31
N ASP A 159 17.14 -6.77 -10.60
CA ASP A 159 17.06 -7.34 -11.95
C ASP A 159 15.68 -7.17 -12.62
N SER A 160 14.83 -6.31 -12.06
CA SER A 160 13.44 -6.12 -12.53
C SER A 160 13.31 -5.26 -13.80
N GLY A 161 14.39 -4.60 -14.22
CA GLY A 161 14.40 -3.68 -15.35
C GLY A 161 13.88 -2.27 -15.04
N LEU A 162 13.57 -1.97 -13.78
CA LEU A 162 13.22 -0.61 -13.34
C LEU A 162 14.42 0.33 -13.51
N THR A 163 14.16 1.57 -13.94
CA THR A 163 15.17 2.63 -13.85
C THR A 163 15.38 3.06 -12.40
N ASN A 164 16.47 3.78 -12.12
CA ASN A 164 16.73 4.32 -10.78
C ASN A 164 15.59 5.23 -10.28
N LYS A 165 14.91 5.97 -11.15
CA LYS A 165 13.78 6.83 -10.75
C LYS A 165 12.54 6.02 -10.44
N GLU A 166 12.23 5.01 -11.26
CA GLU A 166 11.13 4.08 -11.01
C GLU A 166 11.36 3.31 -9.71
N LEU A 167 12.58 2.83 -9.48
CA LEU A 167 12.95 2.15 -8.24
C LEU A 167 12.78 3.07 -7.03
N GLN A 168 13.28 4.30 -7.11
CA GLN A 168 13.11 5.28 -6.03
C GLN A 168 11.63 5.61 -5.78
N HIS A 169 10.81 5.65 -6.83
CA HIS A 169 9.37 5.85 -6.72
C HIS A 169 8.71 4.72 -5.91
N VAL A 170 9.03 3.46 -6.20
CA VAL A 170 8.55 2.30 -5.43
C VAL A 170 9.03 2.35 -3.98
N VAL A 171 10.33 2.64 -3.77
CA VAL A 171 10.91 2.79 -2.43
C VAL A 171 10.15 3.83 -1.61
N ASN A 172 9.86 5.00 -2.19
CA ASN A 172 9.13 6.07 -1.51
C ASN A 172 7.68 5.66 -1.19
N LEU A 173 6.99 4.98 -2.12
CA LEU A 173 5.64 4.49 -1.87
C LEU A 173 5.60 3.46 -0.75
N VAL A 174 6.62 2.60 -0.62
CA VAL A 174 6.75 1.64 0.48
C VAL A 174 7.09 2.34 1.79
N ASP A 175 8.05 3.27 1.79
CA ASP A 175 8.47 4.01 3.00
C ASP A 175 7.33 4.84 3.60
N MET A 176 6.47 5.38 2.72
CA MET A 176 5.41 6.31 3.08
C MET A 176 4.01 5.67 3.14
N HIS A 177 3.86 4.36 3.01
CA HIS A 177 2.53 3.74 2.85
C HIS A 177 1.57 4.02 4.03
N ASP A 178 2.10 4.18 5.25
CA ASP A 178 1.32 4.53 6.45
C ASP A 178 1.18 6.06 6.70
N THR A 179 1.54 6.91 5.72
CA THR A 179 1.48 8.39 5.88
C THR A 179 0.07 8.87 6.25
N PHE A 180 -0.95 8.28 5.63
CA PHE A 180 -2.34 8.63 5.86
C PHE A 180 -3.01 7.68 6.87
N SER A 181 -2.29 7.29 7.92
CA SER A 181 -2.81 6.42 8.99
C SER A 181 -3.96 7.06 9.78
N LYS A 182 -4.57 6.26 10.66
CA LYS A 182 -5.53 6.76 11.68
C LYS A 182 -5.00 7.96 12.49
N GLY A 183 -3.71 7.98 12.80
CA GLY A 183 -3.09 9.09 13.53
C GLY A 183 -3.18 10.38 12.73
N PHE A 184 -2.78 10.32 11.46
CA PHE A 184 -2.91 11.44 10.53
C PHE A 184 -4.35 11.94 10.45
N TYR A 185 -5.33 11.04 10.29
CA TYR A 185 -6.74 11.41 10.20
C TYR A 185 -7.23 12.16 11.44
N THR A 186 -6.90 11.65 12.62
CA THR A 186 -7.38 12.22 13.88
C THR A 186 -6.78 13.59 14.17
N GLU A 187 -5.53 13.80 13.77
CA GLU A 187 -4.78 15.03 14.07
C GLU A 187 -4.94 16.10 12.99
N ASN A 188 -5.10 15.70 11.74
CA ASN A 188 -4.98 16.60 10.59
C ASN A 188 -6.26 16.76 9.78
N LEU A 189 -7.23 15.85 9.84
CA LEU A 189 -8.44 15.98 9.04
C LEU A 189 -9.62 16.53 9.83
N SER A 190 -10.65 16.97 9.11
CA SER A 190 -11.91 17.37 9.72
C SER A 190 -12.56 16.20 10.47
N SER A 191 -13.32 16.51 11.52
CA SER A 191 -14.04 15.46 12.24
C SER A 191 -15.20 14.93 11.42
N LEU A 192 -15.57 13.67 11.63
CA LEU A 192 -16.72 13.06 10.96
C LEU A 192 -18.06 13.76 11.28
N ASP A 193 -18.13 14.47 12.41
CA ASP A 193 -19.29 15.28 12.80
C ASP A 193 -19.38 16.63 12.04
N SER A 194 -18.28 17.09 11.44
CA SER A 194 -18.21 18.35 10.70
C SER A 194 -17.21 18.24 9.53
N PRO A 195 -17.48 17.40 8.52
CA PRO A 195 -16.53 17.10 7.46
C PRO A 195 -16.29 18.29 6.52
N ASP A 196 -15.03 18.49 6.11
CA ASP A 196 -14.58 19.46 5.11
C ASP A 196 -13.63 18.77 4.11
N PRO A 197 -14.19 17.95 3.21
CA PRO A 197 -13.38 17.07 2.36
C PRO A 197 -12.52 17.83 1.34
N GLU A 198 -12.85 19.09 1.02
CA GLU A 198 -12.02 19.93 0.16
C GLU A 198 -10.74 20.40 0.87
N SER A 199 -10.89 20.85 2.13
CA SER A 199 -9.74 21.18 2.97
C SER A 199 -8.88 19.95 3.23
N ASP A 200 -9.51 18.81 3.50
CA ASP A 200 -8.82 17.55 3.76
C ASP A 200 -8.07 17.03 2.53
N ALA A 201 -8.67 17.10 1.32
CA ALA A 201 -7.98 16.81 0.07
C ALA A 201 -6.71 17.66 -0.10
N ARG A 202 -6.81 18.97 0.16
CA ARG A 202 -5.65 19.88 0.11
C ARG A 202 -4.57 19.53 1.13
N ARG A 203 -4.95 19.05 2.32
CA ARG A 203 -3.99 18.62 3.35
C ARG A 203 -3.25 17.37 2.90
N CYS A 204 -3.95 16.36 2.36
CA CYS A 204 -3.32 15.16 1.82
C CYS A 204 -2.34 15.49 0.68
N VAL A 205 -2.73 16.36 -0.26
CA VAL A 205 -1.85 16.82 -1.35
C VAL A 205 -0.66 17.62 -0.81
N LYS A 206 -0.85 18.43 0.23
CA LYS A 206 0.27 19.16 0.84
C LYS A 206 1.27 18.23 1.53
N GLU A 207 0.80 17.17 2.17
CA GLU A 207 1.64 16.21 2.90
C GLU A 207 2.52 15.40 1.94
N ALA A 208 1.94 14.88 0.86
CA ALA A 208 2.64 14.05 -0.10
C ALA A 208 2.35 14.51 -1.54
N PRO A 209 2.83 15.69 -1.98
CA PRO A 209 2.41 16.28 -3.25
C PRO A 209 2.61 15.34 -4.43
N GLU A 210 3.75 14.68 -4.52
CA GLU A 210 4.02 13.80 -5.65
C GLU A 210 3.24 12.48 -5.61
N TYR A 211 2.80 12.02 -4.42
CA TYR A 211 2.32 10.66 -4.18
C TYR A 211 0.90 10.59 -3.61
N ALA A 212 0.22 11.71 -3.39
CA ALA A 212 -0.98 11.79 -2.56
C ALA A 212 -2.05 10.78 -2.99
N LEU A 213 -2.37 10.72 -4.29
CA LEU A 213 -3.35 9.76 -4.80
C LEU A 213 -2.89 8.31 -4.59
N GLU A 214 -1.63 8.00 -4.90
CA GLU A 214 -1.08 6.65 -4.78
C GLU A 214 -1.09 6.17 -3.32
N LEU A 215 -0.65 7.01 -2.38
CA LEU A 215 -0.64 6.71 -0.95
C LEU A 215 -2.04 6.61 -0.35
N MET A 216 -3.00 7.46 -0.77
CA MET A 216 -4.39 7.33 -0.32
C MET A 216 -5.01 6.03 -0.80
N LEU A 217 -4.79 5.63 -2.05
CA LEU A 217 -5.28 4.35 -2.55
C LEU A 217 -4.59 3.18 -1.84
N HIS A 218 -3.30 3.29 -1.55
CA HIS A 218 -2.53 2.29 -0.82
C HIS A 218 -3.09 2.07 0.59
N ILE A 219 -3.19 3.13 1.41
CA ILE A 219 -3.70 3.00 2.78
C ILE A 219 -5.16 2.50 2.82
N ILE A 220 -5.99 2.89 1.84
CA ILE A 220 -7.37 2.39 1.77
C ILE A 220 -7.39 0.88 1.46
N ALA A 221 -6.48 0.40 0.62
CA ALA A 221 -6.34 -1.02 0.29
C ALA A 221 -5.85 -1.82 1.49
N ASP A 222 -4.87 -1.28 2.20
CA ASP A 222 -4.25 -1.84 3.39
C ASP A 222 -5.26 -1.96 4.55
N GLU A 223 -5.89 -0.84 4.90
CA GLU A 223 -6.82 -0.78 6.01
C GLU A 223 -8.19 -1.40 5.72
N TYR A 224 -8.47 -1.96 4.52
CA TYR A 224 -9.82 -2.36 4.10
C TYR A 224 -10.52 -3.34 5.06
N GLY A 225 -9.75 -4.23 5.68
CA GLY A 225 -10.23 -5.23 6.64
C GLY A 225 -10.36 -4.72 8.09
N ALA A 226 -9.68 -3.63 8.43
CA ALA A 226 -9.62 -3.13 9.80
C ALA A 226 -10.93 -2.41 10.18
N ALA A 227 -11.56 -2.87 11.28
CA ALA A 227 -12.78 -2.26 11.81
C ALA A 227 -12.50 -0.89 12.44
N VAL A 228 -11.33 -0.73 13.06
CA VAL A 228 -10.94 0.48 13.81
C VAL A 228 -10.72 1.72 12.95
N THR A 229 -10.59 1.55 11.63
CA THR A 229 -10.38 2.60 10.63
C THR A 229 -11.54 2.71 9.64
N GLN A 230 -12.58 1.87 9.78
CA GLN A 230 -13.66 1.76 8.80
C GLN A 230 -14.26 3.12 8.44
N ASP A 231 -14.66 3.93 9.43
CA ASP A 231 -15.33 5.20 9.18
C ASP A 231 -14.44 6.20 8.46
N TYR A 232 -13.17 6.34 8.89
CA TYR A 232 -12.21 7.22 8.25
C TYR A 232 -11.83 6.77 6.85
N ARG A 233 -11.62 5.46 6.64
CA ARG A 233 -11.38 4.87 5.32
C ARG A 233 -12.56 5.13 4.38
N GLN A 234 -13.78 4.98 4.87
CA GLN A 234 -14.99 5.23 4.07
C GLN A 234 -15.13 6.72 3.71
N TYR A 235 -14.80 7.61 4.65
CA TYR A 235 -14.75 9.05 4.42
C TYR A 235 -13.69 9.40 3.37
N LEU A 236 -12.46 8.93 3.53
CA LEU A 236 -11.37 9.19 2.58
C LEU A 236 -11.75 8.70 1.18
N LEU A 237 -12.26 7.47 1.05
CA LEU A 237 -12.65 6.90 -0.24
C LEU A 237 -13.80 7.67 -0.90
N ASN A 238 -14.90 7.93 -0.18
CA ASN A 238 -16.16 8.39 -0.77
C ASN A 238 -16.34 9.91 -0.81
N GLU A 239 -15.63 10.63 0.07
CA GLU A 239 -15.77 12.08 0.20
C GLU A 239 -14.52 12.80 -0.31
N VAL A 240 -13.33 12.29 -0.06
CA VAL A 240 -12.07 12.92 -0.47
C VAL A 240 -11.64 12.43 -1.86
N VAL A 241 -11.27 11.15 -2.00
CA VAL A 241 -10.74 10.59 -3.25
C VAL A 241 -11.82 10.55 -4.35
N ALA A 242 -13.08 10.23 -4.02
CA ALA A 242 -14.14 10.15 -5.04
C ALA A 242 -14.55 11.51 -5.64
N ARG A 243 -14.23 12.63 -4.98
CA ARG A 243 -14.82 13.95 -5.29
C ARG A 243 -13.83 15.06 -5.59
N TYR A 244 -12.54 14.86 -5.30
CA TYR A 244 -11.52 15.86 -5.54
C TYR A 244 -10.46 15.37 -6.50
N ASP A 245 -10.06 16.24 -7.43
CA ASP A 245 -8.93 15.94 -8.31
C ASP A 245 -7.62 16.18 -7.56
N LEU A 246 -7.00 15.08 -7.13
CA LEU A 246 -5.78 15.06 -6.34
C LEU A 246 -4.50 15.16 -7.19
N THR A 247 -4.61 15.25 -8.52
CA THR A 247 -3.46 15.18 -9.43
C THR A 247 -3.03 16.55 -9.97
N HIS A 248 -3.70 17.62 -9.57
CA HIS A 248 -3.38 18.98 -10.00
C HIS A 248 -2.61 19.69 -8.88
N HIS A 249 -1.35 20.01 -9.15
CA HIS A 249 -0.55 20.90 -8.32
C HIS A 249 -0.57 22.29 -8.97
N GLU A 250 -1.26 23.24 -8.35
CA GLU A 250 -1.08 24.67 -8.61
C GLU A 250 0.08 25.23 -7.79
#